data_AF-A0A7X6ZTD7-F1
#
_entry.id   AF-A0A7X6ZTD7-F1
#
_cell.length_a   1.000
_cell.length_b   1.000
_cell.length_c   1.000
_cell.angle_alpha   90.00
_cell.angle_beta   90.00
_cell.angle_gamma   90.00
#
_symmetry.space_group_name_H-M   'P 1'
#
loop_
_entity.id
_entity.type
_entity.pdbx_description
1 polymer ?
#
loop_
_entity_poly.entity_id
_entity_poly.type
_entity_poly.pdbx_seq_one_letter_code
_entity_poly.pdbx_strand_id
1 'polypeptide(L)'
;FMKRFGSNVQVLDWALHMDEATPHIHERHVFFADDGYGMNFPKQEKACEALGFERPNTEKKSNKYNNAKMVFDEEVRKLYIEIAEKYGVVIEKIPLEGKKHLEKNDYILAKQAEEIANNEDRLQSLELKIEDIENFSEEVAKVAYEKACEVVAEEVRAMTIEEDVGIVEAYKGRVVSDKAGIKKENKPFAIKILERVVELLKRGKGAISKKIEKALTDPASKKKNTDEIAGIAKASVLAKLKEQKEQVALAKQQREQTPVKKKEECR
;
A
#
# COMPACT_ATOMS: atom_id res chain seq x y z
N PHE A 1 -22.86 -43.13 -10.24
CA PHE A 1 -21.71 -44.06 -10.20
C PHE A 1 -22.14 -45.54 -10.21
N MET A 2 -22.69 -46.09 -9.11
CA MET A 2 -23.01 -47.53 -9.01
C MET A 2 -23.91 -48.09 -10.11
N LYS A 3 -24.91 -47.34 -10.59
CA LYS A 3 -25.76 -47.79 -11.71
C LYS A 3 -24.97 -48.07 -13.01
N ARG A 4 -23.84 -47.40 -13.22
CA ARG A 4 -23.04 -47.47 -14.45
C ARG A 4 -21.87 -48.45 -14.33
N PHE A 5 -21.26 -48.57 -13.14
CA PHE A 5 -20.02 -49.35 -12.94
C PHE A 5 -20.14 -50.46 -11.88
N GLY A 6 -21.33 -50.65 -11.30
CA GLY A 6 -21.58 -51.54 -10.16
C GLY A 6 -21.37 -53.04 -10.44
N SER A 7 -21.18 -53.45 -11.70
CA SER A 7 -20.86 -54.84 -12.04
C SER A 7 -19.46 -55.25 -11.59
N ASN A 8 -18.51 -54.31 -11.59
CA ASN A 8 -17.08 -54.58 -11.31
C ASN A 8 -16.47 -53.61 -10.30
N VAL A 9 -17.24 -52.64 -9.79
CA VAL A 9 -16.80 -51.67 -8.77
C VAL A 9 -17.84 -51.56 -7.66
N GLN A 10 -17.42 -51.69 -6.40
CA GLN A 10 -18.24 -51.39 -5.23
C GLN A 10 -17.70 -50.18 -4.49
N VAL A 11 -18.60 -49.33 -4.02
CA VAL A 11 -18.30 -48.38 -2.94
C VAL A 11 -18.36 -49.16 -1.63
N LEU A 12 -17.23 -49.21 -0.91
CA LEU A 12 -17.19 -49.77 0.44
C LEU A 12 -17.82 -48.81 1.44
N ASP A 13 -17.38 -47.55 1.37
CA ASP A 13 -17.76 -46.50 2.31
C ASP A 13 -17.44 -45.13 1.72
N TRP A 14 -18.10 -44.10 2.24
CA TRP A 14 -17.86 -42.71 1.89
C TRP A 14 -17.99 -41.82 3.12
N ALA A 15 -17.17 -40.77 3.20
CA ALA A 15 -17.20 -39.79 4.28
C ALA A 15 -17.15 -38.36 3.72
N LEU A 16 -18.07 -37.51 4.18
CA LEU A 16 -18.07 -36.08 3.87
C LEU A 16 -17.39 -35.31 5.00
N HIS A 17 -16.34 -34.57 4.66
CA HIS A 17 -15.60 -33.69 5.56
C HIS A 17 -16.01 -32.24 5.28
N MET A 18 -16.55 -31.57 6.29
CA MET A 18 -16.93 -30.14 6.26
C MET A 18 -16.16 -29.29 7.29
N ASP A 19 -15.28 -29.95 8.04
CA ASP A 19 -14.45 -29.41 9.11
C ASP A 19 -13.05 -28.95 8.62
N GLU A 20 -12.76 -29.13 7.33
CA GLU A 20 -11.54 -28.65 6.68
C GLU A 20 -11.79 -27.37 5.84
N ALA A 21 -10.71 -26.77 5.33
CA ALA A 21 -10.77 -25.52 4.57
C ALA A 21 -11.69 -25.59 3.33
N THR A 22 -11.75 -26.75 2.67
CA THR A 22 -12.63 -27.00 1.54
C THR A 22 -13.45 -28.25 1.82
N PRO A 23 -14.80 -28.20 1.75
CA PRO A 23 -15.63 -29.39 1.86
C PRO A 23 -15.25 -30.43 0.80
N HIS A 24 -14.97 -31.67 1.23
CA HIS A 24 -14.57 -32.75 0.32
C HIS A 24 -15.09 -34.10 0.78
N ILE A 25 -15.17 -35.05 -0.16
CA ILE A 25 -15.67 -36.41 0.08
C ILE A 25 -14.53 -37.40 -0.13
N HIS A 26 -14.36 -38.32 0.82
CA HIS A 26 -13.53 -39.51 0.66
C HIS A 26 -14.41 -40.70 0.26
N GLU A 27 -14.23 -41.23 -0.94
CA GLU A 27 -14.92 -42.43 -1.42
C GLU A 27 -13.93 -43.60 -1.52
N ARG A 28 -14.26 -44.74 -0.90
CA ARG A 28 -13.44 -45.96 -0.97
C ARG A 28 -14.07 -46.95 -1.93
N HIS A 29 -13.33 -47.30 -2.98
CA HIS A 29 -13.77 -48.23 -4.02
C HIS A 29 -12.99 -49.54 -3.98
N VAL A 30 -13.67 -50.66 -4.19
CA VAL A 30 -13.05 -51.96 -4.50
C VAL A 30 -13.41 -52.34 -5.93
N PHE A 31 -12.40 -52.76 -6.67
CA PHE A 31 -12.52 -53.18 -8.06
C PHE A 31 -12.34 -54.69 -8.14
N PHE A 32 -13.31 -55.41 -8.71
CA PHE A 32 -13.29 -56.86 -8.83
C PHE A 32 -13.43 -57.31 -10.28
N ALA A 33 -12.69 -58.36 -10.60
CA ALA A 33 -12.73 -59.04 -11.89
C ALA A 33 -12.90 -60.54 -11.66
N ASP A 34 -13.55 -61.19 -12.62
CA ASP A 34 -13.66 -62.66 -12.66
C ASP A 34 -12.30 -63.26 -13.01
N ASP A 35 -11.89 -64.30 -12.28
CA ASP A 35 -10.67 -65.07 -12.54
C ASP A 35 -10.81 -66.06 -13.70
N GLY A 36 -12.01 -66.19 -14.27
CA GLY A 36 -12.35 -67.14 -15.32
C GLY A 36 -12.77 -68.51 -14.78
N TYR A 37 -12.76 -68.68 -13.45
CA TYR A 37 -13.20 -69.88 -12.74
C TYR A 37 -14.42 -69.60 -11.85
N GLY A 38 -15.02 -68.41 -11.96
CA GLY A 38 -16.22 -68.00 -11.23
C GLY A 38 -15.95 -67.37 -9.86
N MET A 39 -14.70 -67.01 -9.56
CA MET A 39 -14.33 -66.31 -8.33
C MET A 39 -13.90 -64.87 -8.62
N ASN A 40 -14.47 -63.92 -7.88
CA ASN A 40 -14.10 -62.52 -7.97
C ASN A 40 -12.85 -62.24 -7.13
N PHE A 41 -11.87 -61.55 -7.71
CA PHE A 41 -10.67 -61.12 -7.00
C PHE A 41 -10.41 -59.62 -7.20
N PRO A 42 -9.79 -58.95 -6.19
CA PRO A 42 -9.56 -57.53 -6.26
C PRO A 42 -8.43 -57.21 -7.23
N LYS A 43 -8.77 -56.80 -8.46
CA LYS A 43 -7.80 -56.38 -9.48
C LYS A 43 -8.34 -55.23 -10.32
N GLN A 44 -7.78 -54.05 -10.10
CA GLN A 44 -8.26 -52.81 -10.68
C GLN A 44 -8.20 -52.75 -12.20
N GLU A 45 -7.06 -53.12 -12.80
CA GLU A 45 -6.90 -53.05 -14.26
C GLU A 45 -7.87 -53.99 -14.98
N LYS A 46 -7.95 -55.25 -14.53
CA LYS A 46 -8.87 -56.23 -15.12
C LYS A 46 -10.34 -55.87 -14.93
N ALA A 47 -10.70 -55.24 -13.81
CA ALA A 47 -12.06 -54.75 -13.59
C ALA A 47 -12.42 -53.64 -14.59
N CYS A 48 -11.48 -52.72 -14.87
CA CYS A 48 -11.68 -51.68 -15.88
C CYS A 48 -11.78 -52.28 -17.29
N GLU A 49 -10.94 -53.26 -17.62
CA GLU A 49 -11.00 -53.99 -18.91
C GLU A 49 -12.33 -54.74 -19.07
N ALA A 50 -12.82 -55.41 -18.02
CA ALA A 50 -14.11 -56.12 -18.03
C ALA A 50 -15.32 -55.16 -18.18
N LEU A 51 -15.18 -53.91 -17.73
CA LEU A 51 -16.14 -52.84 -17.97
C LEU A 51 -16.07 -52.25 -19.40
N GLY A 52 -15.14 -52.74 -20.24
CA GLY A 52 -14.98 -52.31 -21.63
C GLY A 52 -14.07 -51.09 -21.80
N PHE A 53 -13.29 -50.71 -20.78
CA PHE A 53 -12.33 -49.61 -20.92
C PHE A 53 -11.02 -50.12 -21.55
N GLU A 54 -10.65 -49.49 -22.65
CA GLU A 54 -9.36 -49.73 -23.30
C GLU A 54 -8.26 -48.82 -22.72
N ARG A 55 -7.02 -49.13 -23.09
CA ARG A 55 -5.87 -48.29 -22.75
C ARG A 55 -5.88 -47.01 -23.60
N PRO A 56 -5.39 -45.87 -23.09
CA PRO A 56 -5.30 -44.63 -23.85
C PRO A 56 -4.56 -44.78 -25.19
N ASN A 57 -3.51 -45.60 -25.21
CA ASN A 57 -2.81 -45.98 -26.43
C ASN A 57 -2.78 -47.51 -26.53
N THR A 58 -3.59 -48.05 -27.45
CA THR A 58 -3.79 -49.48 -27.68
C THR A 58 -2.58 -50.16 -28.33
N GLU A 59 -1.76 -49.41 -29.09
CA GLU A 59 -0.56 -49.91 -29.77
C GLU A 59 0.60 -50.14 -28.81
N LYS A 60 0.65 -49.38 -27.70
CA LYS A 60 1.73 -49.47 -26.70
C LYS A 60 1.42 -50.50 -25.63
N LYS A 61 2.46 -51.14 -25.10
CA LYS A 61 2.37 -52.02 -23.93
C LYS A 61 1.80 -51.25 -22.72
N SER A 62 1.14 -51.97 -21.82
CA SER A 62 0.63 -51.36 -20.59
C SER A 62 1.79 -50.88 -19.72
N ASN A 63 1.60 -49.74 -19.07
CA ASN A 63 2.54 -49.20 -18.09
C ASN A 63 1.76 -48.29 -17.10
N LYS A 64 2.46 -47.70 -16.13
CA LYS A 64 1.88 -46.81 -15.12
C LYS A 64 1.02 -45.66 -15.71
N TYR A 65 1.35 -45.19 -16.90
CA TYR A 65 0.71 -44.08 -17.62
C TYR A 65 -0.07 -44.52 -18.87
N ASN A 66 -0.24 -45.83 -19.08
CA ASN A 66 -0.98 -46.40 -20.21
C ASN A 66 -1.75 -47.63 -19.73
N ASN A 67 -2.78 -47.41 -18.91
CA ASN A 67 -3.65 -48.44 -18.35
C ASN A 67 -5.12 -48.08 -18.57
N ALA A 68 -6.02 -49.07 -18.54
CA ALA A 68 -7.46 -48.87 -18.69
C ALA A 68 -8.06 -47.96 -17.59
N LYS A 69 -7.42 -47.91 -16.43
CA LYS A 69 -7.83 -47.06 -15.32
C LYS A 69 -7.79 -45.57 -15.68
N MET A 70 -6.83 -45.11 -16.48
CA MET A 70 -6.78 -43.71 -16.88
C MET A 70 -8.01 -43.27 -17.65
N VAL A 71 -8.50 -44.11 -18.57
CA VAL A 71 -9.72 -43.85 -19.33
C VAL A 71 -10.96 -43.94 -18.43
N PHE A 72 -10.99 -44.92 -17.52
CA PHE A 72 -12.04 -45.03 -16.51
C PHE A 72 -12.13 -43.77 -15.63
N ASP A 73 -11.01 -43.29 -15.08
CA ASP A 73 -10.97 -42.10 -14.22
C ASP A 73 -11.39 -40.83 -14.99
N GLU A 74 -11.07 -40.75 -16.28
CA GLU A 74 -11.54 -39.66 -17.15
C GLU A 74 -13.06 -39.69 -17.37
N GLU A 75 -13.62 -40.87 -17.64
CA GLU A 75 -15.07 -41.04 -17.84
C GLU A 75 -15.86 -40.80 -16.55
N VAL A 76 -15.31 -41.22 -15.40
CA VAL A 76 -15.88 -40.92 -14.08
C VAL A 76 -15.87 -39.41 -13.82
N ARG A 77 -14.79 -38.71 -14.18
CA ARG A 77 -14.71 -37.24 -14.07
C ARG A 77 -15.81 -36.57 -14.90
N LYS A 78 -16.00 -36.98 -16.15
CA LYS A 78 -17.07 -36.47 -17.02
C LYS A 78 -18.45 -36.72 -16.40
N LEU A 79 -18.69 -37.94 -15.93
CA LEU A 79 -19.94 -38.30 -15.26
C LEU A 79 -20.22 -37.40 -14.03
N TYR A 80 -19.21 -37.14 -13.19
CA TYR A 80 -19.41 -36.28 -12.02
C TYR A 80 -19.63 -34.82 -12.38
N ILE A 81 -18.94 -34.29 -13.41
CA ILE A 81 -19.18 -32.94 -13.92
C ILE A 81 -20.61 -32.82 -14.47
N GLU A 82 -21.06 -33.77 -15.29
CA GLU A 82 -22.43 -33.78 -15.85
C GLU A 82 -23.49 -33.82 -14.75
N ILE A 83 -23.26 -34.63 -13.70
CA ILE A 83 -24.15 -34.68 -12.54
C ILE A 83 -24.15 -33.33 -11.82
N ALA A 84 -22.98 -32.74 -11.55
CA ALA A 84 -22.86 -31.44 -10.89
C ALA A 84 -23.62 -30.34 -11.66
N GLU A 85 -23.44 -30.27 -12.98
CA GLU A 85 -24.12 -29.31 -13.84
C GLU A 85 -25.64 -29.51 -13.83
N LYS A 86 -26.10 -30.77 -13.87
CA LYS A 86 -27.54 -31.10 -13.78
C LYS A 86 -28.18 -30.59 -12.48
N TYR A 87 -27.42 -30.56 -11.39
CA TYR A 87 -27.88 -30.05 -10.09
C TYR A 87 -27.49 -28.57 -9.85
N GLY A 88 -27.04 -27.85 -10.88
CA GLY A 88 -26.78 -26.40 -10.83
C GLY A 88 -25.41 -26.00 -10.25
N VAL A 89 -24.48 -26.95 -10.12
CA VAL A 89 -23.09 -26.67 -9.67
C VAL A 89 -22.20 -26.51 -10.90
N VAL A 90 -21.65 -25.31 -11.10
CA VAL A 90 -20.72 -25.01 -12.20
C VAL A 90 -19.30 -25.39 -11.79
N ILE A 91 -18.69 -26.32 -12.52
CA ILE A 91 -17.31 -26.79 -12.30
C ILE A 91 -16.48 -26.51 -13.55
N GLU A 92 -15.25 -26.04 -13.37
CA GLU A 92 -14.30 -25.85 -14.48
C GLU A 92 -13.96 -27.20 -15.13
N LYS A 93 -14.20 -27.31 -16.45
CA LYS A 93 -14.00 -28.55 -17.22
C LYS A 93 -12.57 -28.78 -17.67
N ILE A 94 -11.78 -27.71 -17.76
CA ILE A 94 -10.44 -27.74 -18.33
C ILE A 94 -9.46 -28.09 -17.22
N PRO A 95 -8.73 -29.21 -17.31
CA PRO A 95 -7.68 -29.54 -16.36
C PRO A 95 -6.59 -28.46 -16.36
N LEU A 96 -6.06 -28.13 -15.19
CA LEU A 96 -4.92 -27.22 -15.06
C LEU A 96 -3.68 -27.89 -15.67
N GLU A 97 -3.24 -27.43 -16.84
CA GLU A 97 -2.06 -27.94 -17.52
C GLU A 97 -0.77 -27.64 -16.71
N GLY A 98 0.16 -28.60 -16.68
CA GLY A 98 1.48 -28.43 -16.05
C GLY A 98 1.55 -28.55 -14.52
N LYS A 99 0.41 -28.65 -13.81
CA LYS A 99 0.41 -28.85 -12.36
C LYS A 99 0.58 -30.33 -12.01
N LYS A 100 1.68 -30.65 -11.32
CA LYS A 100 1.87 -31.97 -10.72
C LYS A 100 1.02 -32.09 -9.45
N HIS A 101 0.53 -33.28 -9.16
CA HIS A 101 -0.08 -33.56 -7.87
C HIS A 101 0.96 -33.33 -6.77
N LEU A 102 0.58 -32.55 -5.77
CA LEU A 102 1.36 -32.30 -4.55
C LEU A 102 0.60 -32.93 -3.39
N GLU A 103 1.34 -33.55 -2.48
CA GLU A 103 0.79 -33.98 -1.20
C GLU A 103 0.28 -32.76 -0.43
N LYS A 104 -0.69 -32.96 0.48
CA LYS A 104 -1.34 -31.87 1.23
C LYS A 104 -0.33 -30.93 1.89
N ASN A 105 0.70 -31.48 2.52
CA ASN A 105 1.73 -30.68 3.21
C ASN A 105 2.58 -29.86 2.23
N ASP A 106 2.99 -30.46 1.12
CA ASP A 106 3.80 -29.77 0.10
C ASP A 106 3.00 -28.64 -0.58
N TYR A 107 1.71 -28.88 -0.82
CA TYR A 107 0.81 -27.86 -1.34
C TYR A 107 0.67 -26.67 -0.37
N ILE A 108 0.50 -26.95 0.93
CA ILE A 108 0.42 -25.91 1.97
C ILE A 108 1.73 -25.10 2.02
N LEU A 109 2.89 -25.76 2.01
CA LEU A 109 4.19 -25.08 2.02
C LEU A 109 4.39 -24.20 0.78
N ALA A 110 4.05 -24.70 -0.41
CA ALA A 110 4.14 -23.93 -1.64
C ALA A 110 3.22 -22.69 -1.61
N LYS A 111 2.00 -22.85 -1.08
CA LYS A 111 1.05 -21.74 -0.94
C LYS A 111 1.50 -20.69 0.08
N GLN A 112 2.06 -21.14 1.20
CA GLN A 112 2.62 -20.22 2.21
C GLN A 112 3.84 -19.47 1.66
N ALA A 113 4.71 -20.14 0.90
CA ALA A 113 5.86 -19.49 0.26
C ALA A 113 5.42 -18.41 -0.76
N GLU A 114 4.40 -18.70 -1.56
CA GLU A 114 3.79 -17.73 -2.50
C GLU A 114 3.22 -16.51 -1.75
N GLU A 115 2.54 -16.74 -0.62
CA GLU A 115 1.99 -15.68 0.22
C GLU A 115 3.09 -14.83 0.87
N ILE A 116 4.16 -15.46 1.37
CA ILE A 116 5.33 -14.77 1.92
C ILE A 116 5.97 -13.87 0.86
N ALA A 117 6.22 -14.39 -0.35
CA ALA A 117 6.81 -13.60 -1.43
C ALA A 117 5.95 -12.39 -1.80
N ASN A 118 4.63 -12.56 -1.91
CA ASN A 118 3.73 -11.44 -2.20
C ASN A 118 3.68 -10.41 -1.05
N ASN A 119 3.80 -10.86 0.20
CA ASN A 119 3.89 -9.97 1.36
C ASN A 119 5.24 -9.21 1.38
N GLU A 120 6.34 -9.86 1.01
CA GLU A 120 7.66 -9.22 0.86
C GLU A 120 7.63 -8.13 -0.21
N ASP A 121 7.06 -8.40 -1.40
CA ASP A 121 6.90 -7.41 -2.48
C ASP A 121 6.05 -6.22 -2.03
N ARG A 122 4.95 -6.49 -1.31
CA ARG A 122 4.08 -5.45 -0.74
C ARG A 122 4.83 -4.61 0.30
N LEU A 123 5.66 -5.23 1.12
CA LEU A 123 6.44 -4.55 2.15
C LEU A 123 7.49 -3.63 1.50
N GLN A 124 8.26 -4.13 0.52
CA GLN A 124 9.21 -3.31 -0.24
C GLN A 124 8.54 -2.10 -0.91
N SER A 125 7.35 -2.28 -1.50
CA SER A 125 6.60 -1.17 -2.08
C SER A 125 6.17 -0.12 -1.05
N LEU A 126 5.85 -0.55 0.18
CA LEU A 126 5.50 0.37 1.26
C LEU A 126 6.73 1.10 1.81
N GLU A 127 7.88 0.44 1.91
CA GLU A 127 9.14 1.05 2.32
C GLU A 127 9.56 2.17 1.36
N LEU A 128 9.51 1.93 0.04
CA LEU A 128 9.80 2.96 -0.97
C LEU A 128 8.87 4.19 -0.83
N LYS A 129 7.59 3.96 -0.56
CA LYS A 129 6.62 5.07 -0.34
C LYS A 129 6.92 5.85 0.93
N ILE A 130 7.42 5.20 1.98
CA ILE A 130 7.83 5.87 3.21
C ILE A 130 9.04 6.75 2.90
N GLU A 131 10.05 6.21 2.23
CA GLU A 131 11.24 6.95 1.82
C GLU A 131 10.88 8.19 0.97
N ASP A 132 9.99 8.05 -0.01
CA ASP A 132 9.50 9.17 -0.82
C ASP A 132 8.85 10.27 0.03
N ILE A 133 8.03 9.91 1.02
CA ILE A 133 7.37 10.87 1.93
C ILE A 133 8.40 11.55 2.83
N GLU A 134 9.42 10.82 3.29
CA GLU A 134 10.48 11.38 4.12
C GLU A 134 11.30 12.39 3.34
N ASN A 135 11.77 12.02 2.15
CA ASN A 135 12.51 12.90 1.25
C ASN A 135 11.68 14.16 0.90
N PHE A 136 10.41 13.98 0.56
CA PHE A 136 9.50 15.10 0.30
C PHE A 136 9.38 16.05 1.50
N SER A 137 9.26 15.49 2.72
CA SER A 137 9.15 16.31 3.95
C SER A 137 10.42 17.10 4.22
N GLU A 138 11.60 16.51 3.96
CA GLU A 138 12.89 17.19 4.09
C GLU A 138 13.07 18.31 3.07
N GLU A 139 12.69 18.08 1.82
CA GLU A 139 12.72 19.11 0.77
C GLU A 139 11.79 20.28 1.10
N VAL A 140 10.54 20.00 1.49
CA VAL A 140 9.58 21.02 1.91
C VAL A 140 10.10 21.80 3.10
N ALA A 141 10.70 21.13 4.09
CA ALA A 141 11.27 21.80 5.25
C ALA A 141 12.42 22.74 4.90
N LYS A 142 13.31 22.32 3.99
CA LYS A 142 14.39 23.16 3.49
C LYS A 142 13.86 24.41 2.80
N VAL A 143 12.91 24.26 1.89
CA VAL A 143 12.31 25.39 1.16
C VAL A 143 11.57 26.33 2.12
N ALA A 144 10.80 25.78 3.06
CA ALA A 144 10.08 26.57 4.06
C ALA A 144 11.04 27.37 4.95
N TYR A 145 12.14 26.77 5.40
CA TYR A 145 13.15 27.46 6.21
C TYR A 145 13.85 28.57 5.43
N GLU A 146 14.25 28.31 4.19
CA GLU A 146 14.89 29.31 3.33
C GLU A 146 13.96 30.50 3.08
N LYS A 147 12.68 30.23 2.80
CA LYS A 147 11.68 31.29 2.62
C LYS A 147 11.41 32.08 3.89
N ALA A 148 11.34 31.42 5.04
CA ALA A 148 11.19 32.10 6.33
C ALA A 148 12.39 33.01 6.62
N CYS A 149 13.62 32.55 6.34
CA CYS A 149 14.82 33.37 6.48
C CYS A 149 14.79 34.61 5.58
N GLU A 150 14.34 34.48 4.33
CA GLU A 150 14.20 35.61 3.40
C GLU A 150 13.22 36.65 3.93
N VAL A 151 12.04 36.22 4.37
CA VAL A 151 10.99 37.11 4.89
C VAL A 151 11.47 37.84 6.15
N VAL A 152 12.09 37.13 7.09
CA VAL A 152 12.64 37.76 8.31
C VAL A 152 13.74 38.75 7.96
N ALA A 153 14.62 38.42 7.02
CA ALA A 153 15.68 39.33 6.60
C ALA A 153 15.11 40.58 5.90
N GLU A 154 14.07 40.44 5.09
CA GLU A 154 13.38 41.56 4.44
C GLU A 154 12.67 42.46 5.44
N GLU A 155 11.92 41.87 6.37
CA GLU A 155 11.20 42.59 7.41
C GLU A 155 12.15 43.36 8.34
N VAL A 156 13.28 42.75 8.74
CA VAL A 156 14.33 43.43 9.52
C VAL A 156 14.94 44.60 8.74
N ARG A 157 15.14 44.45 7.42
CA ARG A 157 15.61 45.57 6.58
C ARG A 157 14.60 46.71 6.52
N ALA A 158 13.30 46.41 6.50
CA ALA A 158 12.24 47.41 6.49
C ALA A 158 12.06 48.09 7.85
N MET A 159 11.88 47.32 8.92
CA MET A 159 11.43 47.80 10.23
C MET A 159 12.55 48.48 11.05
N THR A 160 13.80 48.06 10.89
CA THR A 160 14.83 48.52 11.84
C THR A 160 15.38 49.90 11.47
N ILE A 161 15.27 50.83 12.41
CA ILE A 161 15.95 52.14 12.50
C ILE A 161 15.31 53.29 11.68
N GLU A 162 14.29 53.05 10.86
CA GLU A 162 13.57 54.17 10.22
C GLU A 162 12.78 55.00 11.23
N GLU A 163 12.07 54.36 12.15
CA GLU A 163 11.34 55.06 13.22
C GLU A 163 12.29 55.81 14.16
N ASP A 164 13.39 55.16 14.58
CA ASP A 164 14.39 55.78 15.44
C ASP A 164 15.08 56.97 14.77
N VAL A 165 15.43 56.86 13.47
CA VAL A 165 15.98 57.98 12.69
C VAL A 165 14.94 59.08 12.53
N GLY A 166 13.68 58.73 12.28
CA GLY A 166 12.57 59.69 12.17
C GLY A 166 12.37 60.50 13.43
N ILE A 167 12.47 59.89 14.62
CA ILE A 167 12.40 60.58 15.92
C ILE A 167 13.56 61.59 16.05
N VAL A 168 14.78 61.17 15.71
CA VAL A 168 15.98 62.03 15.81
C VAL A 168 15.93 63.18 14.79
N GLU A 169 15.46 62.92 13.57
CA GLU A 169 15.29 63.94 12.53
C GLU A 169 14.16 64.94 12.86
N ALA A 170 13.05 64.48 13.44
CA ALA A 170 11.99 65.35 13.95
C ALA A 170 12.51 66.27 15.07
N TYR A 171 13.32 65.75 15.98
CA TYR A 171 13.96 66.55 17.03
C TYR A 171 14.97 67.55 16.45
N LYS A 172 15.77 67.16 15.45
CA LYS A 172 16.64 68.08 14.68
C LYS A 172 15.83 69.23 14.09
N GLY A 173 14.66 68.95 13.50
CA GLY A 173 13.75 69.98 12.98
C GLY A 173 13.26 70.97 14.05
N ARG A 174 13.01 70.51 15.28
CA ARG A 174 12.66 71.38 16.42
C ARG A 174 13.81 72.28 16.87
N VAL A 175 15.05 71.80 16.79
CA VAL A 175 16.27 72.58 17.10
C VAL A 175 16.49 73.68 16.05
N VAL A 176 16.30 73.36 14.77
CA VAL A 176 16.41 74.32 13.66
C VAL A 176 15.35 75.41 13.77
N SER A 177 14.11 75.05 14.09
CA SER A 177 12.95 75.96 14.15
C SER A 177 12.81 76.80 15.43
N ASP A 178 13.84 76.86 16.29
CA ASP A 178 13.82 77.55 17.60
C ASP A 178 12.82 77.02 18.64
N LYS A 179 12.06 75.96 18.30
CA LYS A 179 11.03 75.34 19.17
C LYS A 179 11.60 74.44 20.27
N ALA A 180 12.92 74.36 20.39
CA ALA A 180 13.63 73.51 21.36
C ALA A 180 14.23 74.29 22.55
N GLY A 181 14.13 75.63 22.58
CA GLY A 181 14.65 76.43 23.70
C GLY A 181 16.19 76.47 23.81
N ILE A 182 16.90 76.14 22.73
CA ILE A 182 18.37 76.12 22.69
C ILE A 182 18.90 77.50 22.28
N LYS A 183 19.90 78.03 23.02
CA LYS A 183 20.59 79.28 22.68
C LYS A 183 21.17 79.22 21.25
N LYS A 184 21.03 80.31 20.47
CA LYS A 184 21.46 80.38 19.05
C LYS A 184 22.91 79.94 18.84
N GLU A 185 23.79 80.25 19.79
CA GLU A 185 25.22 79.92 19.81
C GLU A 185 25.49 78.41 19.79
N ASN A 186 24.62 77.62 20.44
CA ASN A 186 24.81 76.18 20.65
C ASN A 186 24.08 75.32 19.62
N LYS A 187 23.22 75.91 18.78
CA LYS A 187 22.48 75.18 17.73
C LYS A 187 23.36 74.44 16.73
N PRO A 188 24.46 75.03 16.19
CA PRO A 188 25.29 74.34 15.21
C PRO A 188 25.93 73.09 15.79
N PHE A 189 26.31 73.15 17.06
CA PHE A 189 26.87 72.01 17.80
C PHE A 189 25.82 70.93 18.06
N ALA A 190 24.62 71.31 18.50
CA ALA A 190 23.51 70.36 18.71
C ALA A 190 23.10 69.65 17.41
N ILE A 191 23.04 70.37 16.28
CA ILE A 191 22.76 69.81 14.96
C ILE A 191 23.81 68.76 14.56
N LYS A 192 25.10 69.07 14.74
CA LYS A 192 26.19 68.12 14.46
C LYS A 192 26.11 66.84 15.29
N ILE A 193 25.73 66.95 16.57
CA ILE A 193 25.54 65.77 17.44
C ILE A 193 24.39 64.91 16.92
N LEU A 194 23.24 65.52 16.58
CA LEU A 194 22.08 64.79 16.07
C LEU A 194 22.37 64.13 14.72
N GLU A 195 23.10 64.80 13.83
CA GLU A 195 23.60 64.19 12.58
C GLU A 195 24.47 62.97 12.84
N ARG A 196 25.38 63.06 13.81
CA ARG A 196 26.24 61.93 14.20
C ARG A 196 25.45 60.79 14.83
N VAL A 197 24.39 61.08 15.59
CA VAL A 197 23.48 60.06 16.12
C VAL A 197 22.74 59.34 14.99
N VAL A 198 22.24 60.07 13.99
CA VAL A 198 21.60 59.47 12.80
C VAL A 198 22.58 58.58 12.04
N GLU A 199 23.83 59.01 11.86
CA GLU A 199 24.88 58.19 11.22
C GLU A 199 25.18 56.90 12.01
N LEU A 200 25.28 57.00 13.35
CA LEU A 200 25.51 55.84 14.21
C LEU A 200 24.35 54.85 14.17
N LEU A 201 23.11 55.35 14.18
CA LEU A 201 21.90 54.55 14.02
C LEU A 201 21.90 53.82 12.66
N LYS A 202 22.11 54.55 11.56
CA LYS A 202 22.21 53.96 10.21
C LYS A 202 23.31 52.90 10.11
N ARG A 203 24.46 53.11 10.76
CA ARG A 203 25.56 52.12 10.82
C ARG A 203 25.18 50.90 11.68
N GLY A 204 24.46 51.12 12.78
CA GLY A 204 23.90 50.05 13.61
C GLY A 204 22.95 49.14 12.83
N LYS A 205 22.11 49.71 11.95
CA LYS A 205 21.17 48.96 11.08
C LYS A 205 21.90 47.90 10.26
N GLY A 206 22.95 48.32 9.55
CA GLY A 206 23.75 47.42 8.71
C GLY A 206 24.47 46.34 9.52
N ALA A 207 24.89 46.64 10.74
CA ALA A 207 25.54 45.66 11.62
C ALA A 207 24.55 44.63 12.18
N ILE A 208 23.34 45.05 12.56
CA ILE A 208 22.28 44.17 13.07
C ILE A 208 21.77 43.25 11.95
N SER A 209 21.47 43.79 10.77
CA SER A 209 21.02 43.00 9.61
C SER A 209 22.03 41.88 9.27
N LYS A 210 23.32 42.21 9.22
CA LYS A 210 24.39 41.22 8.96
C LYS A 210 24.50 40.15 10.04
N LYS A 211 24.29 40.52 11.31
CA LYS A 211 24.30 39.56 12.43
C LYS A 211 23.12 38.59 12.35
N ILE A 212 21.93 39.09 12.01
CA ILE A 212 20.72 38.28 11.85
C ILE A 212 20.88 37.35 10.65
N GLU A 213 21.30 37.87 9.50
CA GLU A 213 21.58 37.05 8.31
C GLU A 213 22.58 35.94 8.62
N LYS A 214 23.67 36.26 9.33
CA LYS A 214 24.67 35.26 9.74
C LYS A 214 24.11 34.21 10.71
N ALA A 215 23.24 34.61 11.64
CA ALA A 215 22.61 33.67 12.57
C ALA A 215 21.60 32.74 11.88
N LEU A 216 20.84 33.26 10.92
CA LEU A 216 19.85 32.50 10.14
C LEU A 216 20.52 31.53 9.14
N THR A 217 21.67 31.90 8.59
CA THR A 217 22.45 31.10 7.62
C THR A 217 23.48 30.17 8.26
N ASP A 218 23.64 30.23 9.58
CA ASP A 218 24.54 29.35 10.31
C ASP A 218 24.18 27.87 10.08
N PRO A 219 25.12 27.00 9.67
CA PRO A 219 24.81 25.62 9.29
C PRO A 219 24.17 24.79 10.42
N ALA A 220 24.60 25.01 11.67
CA ALA A 220 24.06 24.27 12.80
C ALA A 220 22.61 24.68 13.10
N SER A 221 22.35 25.99 13.06
CA SER A 221 21.01 26.55 13.25
C SER A 221 20.07 26.15 12.10
N LYS A 222 20.55 26.22 10.85
CA LYS A 222 19.82 25.80 9.66
C LYS A 222 19.41 24.34 9.76
N LYS A 223 20.37 23.43 10.03
CA LYS A 223 20.08 21.99 10.13
C LYS A 223 19.06 21.69 11.24
N LYS A 224 19.27 22.24 12.44
CA LYS A 224 18.37 22.02 13.57
C LYS A 224 16.93 22.44 13.24
N ASN A 225 16.77 23.63 12.67
CA ASN A 225 15.46 24.18 12.37
C ASN A 225 14.79 23.46 11.18
N THR A 226 15.56 23.03 10.16
CA THR A 226 15.02 22.22 9.07
C THR A 226 14.56 20.85 9.56
N ASP A 227 15.31 20.20 10.45
CA ASP A 227 14.94 18.89 11.00
C ASP A 227 13.64 18.98 11.83
N GLU A 228 13.48 20.07 12.60
CA GLU A 228 12.26 20.35 13.35
C GLU A 228 11.05 20.59 12.43
N ILE A 229 11.22 21.40 11.38
CA ILE A 229 10.16 21.64 10.38
C ILE A 229 9.81 20.34 9.64
N ALA A 230 10.80 19.51 9.30
CA ALA A 230 10.57 18.22 8.65
C ALA A 230 9.78 17.28 9.57
N GLY A 231 10.11 17.22 10.86
CA GLY A 231 9.35 16.44 11.84
C GLY A 231 7.89 16.86 11.94
N ILE A 232 7.62 18.17 11.96
CA ILE A 232 6.26 18.71 11.97
C ILE A 232 5.52 18.39 10.66
N ALA A 233 6.20 18.53 9.52
CA ALA A 233 5.63 18.20 8.22
C ALA A 233 5.25 16.72 8.14
N LYS A 234 6.13 15.81 8.57
CA LYS A 234 5.86 14.37 8.67
C LYS A 234 4.63 14.08 9.54
N ALA A 235 4.57 14.67 10.73
CA ALA A 235 3.43 14.50 11.64
C ALA A 235 2.11 15.02 11.04
N SER A 236 2.16 16.16 10.34
CA SER A 236 0.99 16.74 9.67
C SER A 236 0.48 15.87 8.51
N VAL A 237 1.39 15.35 7.68
CA VAL A 237 1.05 14.43 6.59
C VAL A 237 0.40 13.16 7.15
N LEU A 238 0.94 12.58 8.22
CA LEU A 238 0.35 11.42 8.89
C LEU A 238 -1.05 11.70 9.44
N ALA A 239 -1.26 12.86 10.06
CA ALA A 239 -2.58 13.27 10.56
C ALA A 239 -3.61 13.40 9.42
N LYS A 240 -3.25 14.08 8.33
CA LYS A 240 -4.12 14.22 7.15
C LYS A 240 -4.41 12.88 6.48
N LEU A 241 -3.42 11.99 6.40
CA LEU A 241 -3.61 10.63 5.88
C LEU A 241 -4.61 9.84 6.73
N LYS A 242 -4.53 9.95 8.05
CA LYS A 242 -5.48 9.29 8.96
C LYS A 242 -6.89 9.82 8.76
N GLU A 243 -7.05 11.14 8.71
CA GLU A 243 -8.35 11.79 8.47
C GLU A 243 -8.95 11.36 7.11
N GLN A 244 -8.16 11.37 6.03
CA GLN A 244 -8.62 10.94 4.72
C GLN A 244 -9.02 9.45 4.70
N LYS A 245 -8.28 8.58 5.40
CA LYS A 245 -8.64 7.16 5.53
C LYS A 245 -9.99 6.99 6.24
N GLU A 246 -10.22 7.74 7.31
CA GLU A 246 -11.50 7.73 8.03
C GLU A 246 -12.65 8.22 7.13
N GLN A 247 -12.45 9.30 6.38
CA GLN A 247 -13.43 9.81 5.42
C GLN A 247 -13.74 8.81 4.30
N VAL A 248 -12.72 8.15 3.73
CA VAL A 248 -12.90 7.11 2.71
C VAL A 248 -13.64 5.90 3.27
N ALA A 249 -13.33 5.48 4.50
CA ALA A 249 -14.03 4.39 5.17
C ALA A 249 -15.53 4.72 5.38
N LEU A 250 -15.83 5.92 5.85
CA LEU A 250 -17.20 6.42 6.02
C LEU A 250 -17.94 6.47 4.67
N ALA A 251 -17.30 7.01 3.63
CA ALA A 251 -17.89 7.06 2.28
C ALA A 251 -18.15 5.66 1.71
N LYS A 252 -17.29 4.67 2.00
CA LYS A 252 -17.49 3.29 1.58
C LYS A 252 -18.69 2.65 2.29
N GLN A 253 -18.81 2.83 3.61
CA GLN A 253 -19.96 2.35 4.38
C GLN A 253 -21.28 2.97 3.90
N GLN A 254 -21.29 4.27 3.58
CA GLN A 254 -22.48 4.94 3.02
C GLN A 254 -22.87 4.39 1.64
N ARG A 255 -21.89 4.08 0.79
CA ARG A 255 -22.14 3.44 -0.53
C ARG A 255 -22.71 2.04 -0.40
N GLU A 256 -22.23 1.24 0.56
CA GLU A 256 -22.73 -0.10 0.83
C GLU A 256 -24.15 -0.09 1.42
N GLN A 257 -24.53 0.97 2.15
CA GLN A 257 -25.86 1.14 2.73
C GLN A 257 -26.89 1.77 1.78
N THR A 258 -26.48 2.28 0.60
CA THR A 258 -27.42 2.86 -0.37
C THR A 258 -27.91 1.75 -1.30
N PRO A 259 -29.19 1.31 -1.24
CA PRO A 259 -29.69 0.28 -2.14
C PRO A 259 -29.65 0.82 -3.57
N VAL A 260 -29.16 0.00 -4.51
CA VAL A 260 -29.29 0.26 -5.95
C VAL A 260 -30.77 0.51 -6.24
N LYS A 261 -31.15 1.75 -6.50
CA LYS A 261 -32.50 2.08 -7.01
C LYS A 261 -32.66 1.29 -8.31
N LYS A 262 -33.44 0.21 -8.26
CA LYS A 262 -33.91 -0.49 -9.47
C LYS A 262 -34.51 0.58 -10.37
N LYS A 263 -33.94 0.74 -11.57
CA LYS A 263 -34.58 1.50 -12.63
C LYS A 263 -35.94 0.84 -12.85
N GLU A 264 -37.01 1.52 -12.44
CA GLU A 264 -38.34 1.23 -12.94
C GLU A 264 -38.29 1.52 -14.44
N GLU A 265 -38.30 0.46 -15.24
CA GLU A 265 -38.56 0.53 -16.66
C GLU A 265 -39.97 1.09 -16.83
N CYS A 266 -40.03 2.31 -17.35
CA CYS A 266 -41.27 3.02 -17.61
C CYS A 266 -41.81 2.54 -18.96
N ARG A 267 -42.94 1.80 -18.87
CA ARG A 267 -43.98 1.52 -19.89
C ARG A 267 -43.59 1.05 -21.28
#